data_AF-E3M5E0-F1
#
_entry.id   AF-E3M5E0-F1
#
_cell.length_a   1.000
_cell.length_b   1.000
_cell.length_c   1.000
_cell.angle_alpha   90.00
_cell.angle_beta   90.00
_cell.angle_gamma   90.00
#
_symmetry.space_group_name_H-M   'P 1'
#
loop_
_entity.id
_entity.type
_entity.pdbx_description
1 polymer ?
#
loop_
_entity_poly.entity_id
_entity_poly.type
_entity_poly.pdbx_seq_one_letter_code
_entity_poly.pdbx_strand_id
1 'polypeptide(L)'
;MIHLRLFAFFLLFFLLPFQFSNAINCFAGSRGYIKGKQEQKFVNETCDEGMKYCLESYTEDFDSVTASCQTLSTSRRILNICESGKPLISSGLTTRCCYDDLCNNIGIEKKLSGLKNK
;
A
#
# COMPACT_ATOMS: atom_id res chain seq x y z
N MET A 1 8.18 30.39 43.31
CA MET A 1 9.09 29.46 42.57
C MET A 1 8.40 28.23 41.99
N ILE A 2 7.28 27.72 42.54
CA ILE A 2 6.58 26.53 42.02
C ILE A 2 5.83 26.80 40.69
N HIS A 3 5.27 28.01 40.52
CA HIS A 3 4.57 28.39 39.28
C HIS A 3 5.46 28.44 38.02
N LEU A 4 6.74 28.81 38.15
CA LEU A 4 7.68 28.84 37.03
C LEU A 4 8.01 27.43 36.52
N ARG A 5 8.03 26.43 37.43
CA ARG A 5 8.26 25.02 37.09
C ARG A 5 7.07 24.38 36.39
N LEU A 6 5.83 24.73 36.78
CA LEU A 6 4.63 24.26 36.06
C LEU A 6 4.52 24.87 34.66
N PHE A 7 4.86 26.16 34.51
CA PHE A 7 4.81 26.83 33.20
C PHE A 7 5.83 26.24 32.21
N ALA A 8 7.04 25.90 32.68
CA ALA A 8 8.05 25.23 31.87
C ALA A 8 7.61 23.82 31.43
N PHE A 9 6.88 23.08 32.28
CA PHE A 9 6.34 21.76 31.95
C PHE A 9 5.26 21.83 30.86
N PHE A 10 4.41 22.87 30.89
CA PHE A 10 3.38 23.10 29.88
C PHE A 10 3.98 23.48 28.51
N LEU A 11 5.05 24.28 28.50
CA LEU A 11 5.80 24.60 27.27
C LEU A 11 6.51 23.38 26.65
N LEU A 12 6.99 22.44 27.47
CA LEU A 12 7.64 21.22 26.97
C LEU A 12 6.66 20.26 26.29
N PHE A 13 5.39 20.26 26.71
CA PHE A 13 4.35 19.42 26.12
C PHE A 13 3.90 19.92 24.73
N PHE A 14 3.99 21.23 24.47
CA PHE A 14 3.69 21.84 23.16
C PHE A 14 4.78 21.65 22.11
N LEU A 15 6.00 21.25 22.50
CA LEU A 15 7.12 21.01 21.61
C LEU A 15 7.22 19.55 21.12
N LEU A 16 6.30 18.68 21.55
CA LEU A 16 6.24 17.33 20.98
C LEU A 16 5.87 17.44 19.49
N PRO A 17 6.73 16.99 18.57
CA PRO A 17 6.41 17.02 17.15
C PRO A 17 5.19 16.13 16.94
N PHE A 18 4.07 16.76 16.58
CA PHE A 18 2.90 16.06 16.05
C PHE A 18 3.40 15.22 14.87
N GLN A 19 3.42 13.90 15.04
CA GLN A 19 3.78 12.98 13.96
C GLN A 19 2.62 12.98 12.98
N PHE A 20 2.59 13.96 12.07
CA PHE A 20 1.74 13.88 10.89
C PHE A 20 2.18 12.65 10.11
N SER A 21 1.33 11.63 10.06
CA SER A 21 1.53 10.47 9.20
C SER A 21 1.37 10.99 7.77
N ASN A 22 2.48 11.27 7.09
CA ASN A 22 2.46 11.64 5.69
C ASN A 22 1.71 10.57 4.90
N ALA A 23 0.85 11.00 3.97
CA ALA A 23 0.18 10.09 3.05
C ALA A 23 1.23 9.44 2.14
N ILE A 24 1.16 8.11 2.03
CA ILE A 24 2.03 7.35 1.14
C ILE A 24 1.48 7.35 -0.29
N ASN A 25 2.34 7.13 -1.26
CA ASN A 25 1.96 6.93 -2.65
C ASN A 25 1.93 5.44 -2.97
N CYS A 26 0.94 4.99 -3.74
CA CYS A 26 0.85 3.61 -4.19
C CYS A 26 0.54 3.54 -5.69
N PHE A 27 0.83 2.39 -6.30
CA PHE A 27 0.25 2.09 -7.59
C PHE A 27 -1.23 1.74 -7.44
N ALA A 28 -2.05 2.27 -8.34
CA ALA A 28 -3.47 1.97 -8.42
C ALA A 28 -3.86 1.58 -9.84
N GLY A 29 -4.66 0.52 -9.95
CA GLY A 29 -5.18 0.04 -11.23
C GLY A 29 -5.07 -1.47 -11.37
N SER A 30 -5.10 -1.94 -12.62
CA SER A 30 -5.12 -3.38 -12.89
C SER A 30 -4.52 -3.76 -14.23
N ARG A 31 -4.17 -5.04 -14.32
CA ARG A 31 -3.83 -5.79 -15.53
C ARG A 31 -4.75 -7.00 -15.60
N GLY A 32 -5.22 -7.32 -16.81
CA GLY A 32 -6.04 -8.50 -17.06
C GLY A 32 -6.41 -8.62 -18.53
N TYR A 33 -7.37 -9.48 -18.86
CA TYR A 33 -7.84 -9.69 -20.21
C TYR A 33 -9.15 -8.95 -20.48
N ILE A 34 -9.18 -8.10 -21.51
CA ILE A 34 -10.38 -7.43 -22.00
C ILE A 34 -10.58 -7.85 -23.46
N LYS A 35 -11.69 -8.53 -23.77
CA LYS A 35 -11.99 -9.07 -25.11
C LYS A 35 -10.85 -9.93 -25.69
N GLY A 36 -10.22 -10.76 -24.84
CA GLY A 36 -9.13 -11.66 -25.23
C GLY A 36 -7.76 -11.00 -25.41
N LYS A 37 -7.67 -9.66 -25.30
CA LYS A 37 -6.40 -8.94 -25.31
C LYS A 37 -5.98 -8.60 -23.89
N GLN A 38 -4.69 -8.79 -23.59
CA GLN A 38 -4.16 -8.35 -22.32
C GLN A 38 -4.03 -6.82 -22.32
N GLU A 39 -4.64 -6.18 -21.33
CA GLU A 39 -4.63 -4.75 -21.12
C GLU A 39 -4.13 -4.44 -19.71
N GLN A 40 -3.48 -3.29 -19.54
CA GLN A 40 -3.04 -2.82 -18.24
C GLN A 40 -3.15 -1.31 -18.12
N LYS A 41 -3.51 -0.84 -16.93
CA LYS A 41 -3.47 0.58 -16.59
C LYS A 41 -3.15 0.69 -15.11
N PHE A 42 -1.99 1.27 -14.81
CA PHE A 42 -1.58 1.63 -13.46
C PHE A 42 -1.24 3.11 -13.42
N VAL A 43 -1.62 3.77 -12.34
CA VAL A 43 -1.27 5.15 -12.04
C VAL A 43 -0.59 5.21 -10.68
N ASN A 44 0.25 6.22 -10.48
CA ASN A 44 0.72 6.59 -9.16
C ASN A 44 -0.33 7.52 -8.55
N GLU A 45 -0.85 7.17 -7.38
CA GLU A 45 -1.76 8.02 -6.61
C GLU A 45 -1.32 8.14 -5.16
N THR A 46 -1.57 9.30 -4.58
CA THR A 46 -1.39 9.56 -3.15
C THR A 46 -2.61 9.00 -2.41
N CYS A 47 -2.37 8.19 -1.39
CA CYS A 47 -3.44 7.60 -0.60
C CYS A 47 -4.14 8.63 0.30
N ASP A 48 -5.35 8.31 0.73
CA ASP A 48 -6.10 9.14 1.68
C ASP A 48 -5.34 9.28 3.02
N GLU A 49 -5.57 10.38 3.72
CA GLU A 49 -4.95 10.63 5.03
C GLU A 49 -5.23 9.49 6.02
N GLY A 50 -4.19 9.04 6.71
CA GLY A 50 -4.27 7.93 7.67
C GLY A 50 -4.21 6.53 7.04
N MET A 51 -4.21 6.41 5.71
CA MET A 51 -3.96 5.15 5.01
C MET A 51 -2.47 4.85 4.95
N LYS A 52 -2.11 3.62 5.30
CA LYS A 52 -0.70 3.23 5.51
C LYS A 52 -0.26 2.03 4.68
N TYR A 53 -1.18 1.43 3.94
CA TYR A 53 -0.90 0.22 3.17
C TYR A 53 -1.11 0.46 1.69
N CYS A 54 -0.11 0.09 0.90
CA CYS A 54 -0.30 -0.25 -0.50
C CYS A 54 -0.67 -1.73 -0.59
N LEU A 55 -1.66 -2.03 -1.42
CA LEU A 55 -2.15 -3.38 -1.67
C LEU A 55 -1.78 -3.80 -3.08
N GLU A 56 -1.42 -5.07 -3.23
CA GLU A 56 -1.44 -5.71 -4.54
C GLU A 56 -1.93 -7.16 -4.42
N SER A 57 -2.56 -7.62 -5.49
CA SER A 57 -2.77 -9.04 -5.71
C SER A 57 -2.48 -9.42 -7.15
N TYR A 58 -1.93 -10.61 -7.34
CA TYR A 58 -1.54 -11.11 -8.65
C TYR A 58 -1.65 -12.62 -8.73
N THR A 59 -1.93 -13.13 -9.93
CA THR A 59 -1.88 -14.55 -10.26
C THR A 59 -0.43 -15.04 -10.37
N GLU A 60 -0.21 -16.35 -10.24
CA GLU A 60 1.13 -16.96 -10.33
C GLU A 60 1.89 -16.64 -11.63
N ASP A 61 1.17 -16.46 -12.73
CA ASP A 61 1.69 -16.08 -14.05
C ASP A 61 1.76 -14.55 -14.27
N PHE A 62 1.29 -13.75 -13.31
CA PHE A 62 1.20 -12.29 -13.37
C PHE A 62 0.33 -11.75 -14.52
N ASP A 63 -0.57 -12.58 -15.04
CA ASP A 63 -1.51 -12.21 -16.10
C ASP A 63 -2.61 -11.29 -15.61
N SER A 64 -3.05 -11.53 -14.37
CA SER A 64 -4.00 -10.67 -13.66
C SER A 64 -3.31 -10.04 -12.46
N VAL A 65 -3.37 -8.72 -12.37
CA VAL A 65 -2.77 -7.94 -11.30
C VAL A 65 -3.73 -6.83 -10.90
N THR A 66 -3.90 -6.58 -9.62
CA THR A 66 -4.58 -5.40 -9.09
C THR A 66 -3.69 -4.74 -8.07
N ALA A 67 -3.65 -3.41 -8.08
CA ALA A 67 -2.89 -2.60 -7.14
C ALA A 67 -3.78 -1.45 -6.66
N SER A 68 -3.67 -1.06 -5.40
CA SER A 68 -4.42 0.09 -4.86
C SER A 68 -3.81 0.62 -3.57
N CYS A 69 -4.19 1.85 -3.22
CA CYS A 69 -4.17 2.30 -1.83
C CYS A 69 -5.14 1.51 -0.96
N GLN A 70 -4.85 1.47 0.35
CA GLN A 70 -5.86 1.19 1.37
C GLN A 70 -6.92 2.29 1.32
N THR A 71 -8.17 1.89 1.49
CA THR A 71 -9.32 2.79 1.62
C THR A 71 -10.08 2.52 2.92
N LEU A 72 -10.97 3.44 3.32
CA LEU A 72 -11.90 3.21 4.44
C LEU A 72 -12.82 2.00 4.24
N SER A 73 -13.07 1.60 2.98
CA SER A 73 -13.89 0.44 2.63
C SER A 73 -13.09 -0.86 2.54
N THR A 74 -11.77 -0.83 2.82
CA THR A 74 -10.93 -2.03 2.77
C THR A 74 -11.42 -3.04 3.82
N SER A 75 -11.76 -4.24 3.36
CA SER A 75 -12.33 -5.26 4.24
C SER A 75 -11.40 -5.64 5.38
N ARG A 76 -11.95 -6.00 6.54
CA ARG A 76 -11.16 -6.42 7.71
C ARG A 76 -10.27 -7.63 7.41
N ARG A 77 -10.71 -8.54 6.52
CA ARG A 77 -9.90 -9.67 6.06
C ARG A 77 -8.59 -9.20 5.42
N ILE A 78 -8.67 -8.19 4.54
CA ILE A 78 -7.49 -7.64 3.87
C ILE A 78 -6.61 -6.85 4.83
N LEU A 79 -7.22 -6.06 5.73
CA LEU A 79 -6.46 -5.36 6.78
C LEU A 79 -5.69 -6.34 7.67
N ASN A 80 -6.28 -7.48 8.04
CA ASN A 80 -5.59 -8.52 8.81
C ASN A 80 -4.37 -9.09 8.05
N ILE A 81 -4.44 -9.20 6.71
CA ILE A 81 -3.28 -9.61 5.89
C ILE A 81 -2.18 -8.56 6.02
N CYS A 82 -2.52 -7.27 5.86
CA CYS A 82 -1.56 -6.18 5.96
C CYS A 82 -0.91 -6.10 7.35
N GLU A 83 -1.71 -6.20 8.42
CA GLU A 83 -1.25 -6.21 9.81
C GLU A 83 -0.35 -7.42 10.11
N SER A 84 -0.57 -8.57 9.45
CA SER A 84 0.26 -9.77 9.64
C SER A 84 1.66 -9.64 9.03
N GLY A 85 1.86 -8.72 8.09
CA GLY A 85 3.09 -8.58 7.30
C GLY A 85 3.40 -9.75 6.36
N LYS A 86 2.50 -10.73 6.24
CA LYS A 86 2.69 -11.93 5.41
C LYS A 86 1.73 -11.93 4.22
N PRO A 87 2.18 -12.37 3.03
CA PRO A 87 1.28 -12.55 1.90
C PRO A 87 0.28 -13.67 2.18
N LEU A 88 -0.95 -13.51 1.71
CA LEU A 88 -1.94 -14.58 1.62
C LEU A 88 -1.88 -15.21 0.23
N ILE A 89 -1.68 -16.53 0.18
CA ILE A 89 -1.72 -17.29 -1.06
C ILE A 89 -2.94 -18.19 -1.01
N SER A 90 -3.83 -18.07 -2.00
CA SER A 90 -5.05 -18.86 -2.09
C SER A 90 -5.41 -19.09 -3.55
N SER A 91 -5.52 -20.36 -3.96
CA SER A 91 -5.95 -20.76 -5.30
C SER A 91 -5.21 -20.06 -6.44
N GLY A 92 -3.87 -19.99 -6.35
CA GLY A 92 -3.03 -19.35 -7.38
C GLY A 92 -3.06 -17.82 -7.39
N LEU A 93 -3.73 -17.19 -6.41
CA LEU A 93 -3.73 -15.75 -6.19
C LEU A 93 -2.87 -15.42 -4.96
N THR A 94 -1.89 -14.54 -5.14
CA THR A 94 -1.14 -13.94 -4.05
C THR A 94 -1.71 -12.56 -3.75
N THR A 95 -2.02 -12.28 -2.48
CA THR A 95 -2.40 -10.95 -1.99
C THR A 95 -1.40 -10.51 -0.95
N ARG A 96 -0.84 -9.31 -1.07
CA ARG A 96 0.13 -8.77 -0.11
C ARG A 96 -0.06 -7.27 0.11
N CYS A 97 0.50 -6.79 1.21
CA CYS A 97 0.56 -5.37 1.51
C CYS A 97 2.00 -4.95 1.83
N CYS A 98 2.25 -3.65 1.72
CA CYS A 98 3.50 -2.99 2.10
C CYS A 98 3.19 -1.54 2.48
N TYR A 99 4.15 -0.81 3.05
CA TYR A 99 3.91 0.50 3.69
C TYR A 99 4.86 1.61 3.22
N ASP A 100 5.71 1.34 2.24
CA ASP A 100 6.60 2.33 1.63
C ASP A 100 6.00 2.90 0.33
N ASP A 101 6.47 4.06 -0.11
CA ASP A 101 6.02 4.65 -1.37
C ASP A 101 6.25 3.69 -2.54
N LEU A 102 5.18 3.45 -3.32
CA LEU A 102 5.15 2.67 -4.56
C LEU A 102 5.62 1.22 -4.42
N CYS A 103 5.55 0.67 -3.21
CA CYS A 103 6.07 -0.67 -2.89
C CYS A 103 5.24 -1.85 -3.46
N ASN A 104 4.05 -1.58 -3.98
CA ASN A 104 3.12 -2.59 -4.53
C ASN A 104 3.34 -2.80 -6.04
N ASN A 105 4.59 -3.06 -6.41
CA ASN A 105 5.05 -3.12 -7.80
C ASN A 105 5.44 -4.54 -8.27
N ILE A 106 5.38 -5.57 -7.43
CA ILE A 106 5.87 -6.92 -7.79
C ILE A 106 5.05 -7.46 -8.97
N GLY A 107 3.71 -7.43 -8.86
CA GLY A 107 2.85 -7.91 -9.93
C GLY A 107 3.02 -7.07 -11.21
N ILE A 108 3.29 -5.78 -11.04
CA ILE A 108 3.45 -4.83 -12.13
C ILE A 108 4.75 -5.11 -12.91
N GLU A 109 5.86 -5.35 -12.24
CA GLU A 109 7.18 -5.51 -12.86
C GLU A 109 7.49 -6.92 -13.37
N LYS A 110 7.01 -7.97 -12.68
CA LYS A 110 7.41 -9.36 -12.95
C LYS A 110 7.10 -9.84 -14.37
N LYS A 111 6.00 -9.40 -14.99
CA LYS A 111 5.68 -9.77 -16.38
C LYS A 111 6.62 -9.11 -17.40
N LEU A 112 7.14 -7.92 -17.12
CA LEU A 112 8.09 -7.21 -17.99
C LEU A 112 9.45 -7.89 -18.04
N SER A 113 9.88 -8.52 -16.93
CA SER A 113 11.11 -9.31 -16.89
C SER A 113 11.01 -10.66 -17.61
N GLY A 114 9.82 -11.27 -17.67
CA GLY A 114 9.60 -12.51 -18.42
C GLY A 114 9.62 -12.34 -19.94
N LEU A 115 9.32 -11.13 -20.43
CA LEU A 115 9.33 -10.78 -21.85
C LEU A 115 10.71 -10.35 -22.38
N LYS A 116 11.66 -9.99 -21.51
CA LYS A 116 13.03 -9.59 -21.92
C LYS A 116 13.99 -10.77 -22.12
N ASN A 117 13.60 -11.97 -21.72
CA ASN A 117 14.43 -13.19 -21.79
C ASN A 117 13.99 -14.16 -22.90
N LYS A 118 13.25 -13.68 -23.91
CA LYS A 118 12.77 -14.45 -25.04
C LYS A 118 13.04 -13.69 -26.33
#